data_AF-A0AAW3ZDI2-F1
#
_entry.id   AF-A0AAW3ZDI2-F1
#
_cell.length_a   1.000
_cell.length_b   1.000
_cell.length_c   1.000
_cell.angle_alpha   90.00
_cell.angle_beta   90.00
_cell.angle_gamma   90.00
#
_symmetry.space_group_name_H-M   'P 1'
#
loop_
_entity.id
_entity.type
_entity.pdbx_description
1 polymer ?
#
loop_
_entity_poly.entity_id
_entity_poly.type
_entity_poly.pdbx_seq_one_letter_code
_entity_poly.pdbx_strand_id
1 'polypeptide(L)'
;MSPSSICLAATLLAFSSPLLAGFQRCDGCAAGAMEQVALRAGVGRHIVADLYHGQAAAFDVSYEREIASWIAMPVPLSAQTNQAVAALTAFHRETGGAMGKTIELHAHELGLNGLGGAGAYDVLGDRNLRVRIEDRLGSGIPLRNVPGAVGALFETATLTFMASQGIASGPFVEVVVTFQNGTRMTFRVTVGEASADYLEGSARNANGEGLLEEASPEYAGTYHFPAGNSLDDFMRRAAQFGIPVVDGGTTGGVPMVTCSFNGAQLHCTIRRNTT
;
A
#
# COMPACT_ATOMS: atom_id res chain seq x y z
N MET A 1 60.07 -15.91 38.29
CA MET A 1 58.97 -16.19 37.34
C MET A 1 57.99 -15.04 37.43
N SER A 2 58.06 -14.12 36.48
CA SER A 2 57.25 -12.90 36.39
C SER A 2 56.39 -12.99 35.13
N PRO A 3 55.06 -12.83 35.20
CA PRO A 3 54.24 -12.76 34.01
C PRO A 3 54.15 -11.31 33.53
N SER A 4 54.67 -11.06 32.33
CA SER A 4 54.52 -9.82 31.59
C SER A 4 53.08 -9.68 31.09
N SER A 5 52.42 -8.56 31.43
CA SER A 5 51.10 -8.20 30.92
C SER A 5 51.22 -7.53 29.56
N ILE A 6 50.56 -8.10 28.55
CA ILE A 6 50.46 -7.58 27.19
C ILE A 6 49.20 -6.71 27.13
N CYS A 7 49.37 -5.40 26.91
CA CYS A 7 48.27 -4.50 26.57
C CYS A 7 47.91 -4.67 25.09
N LEU A 8 46.75 -5.25 24.82
CA LEU A 8 46.12 -5.25 23.49
C LEU A 8 45.49 -3.86 23.27
N ALA A 9 46.02 -3.11 22.30
CA ALA A 9 45.37 -1.91 21.79
C ALA A 9 44.20 -2.33 20.89
N ALA A 10 42.98 -2.09 21.34
CA ALA A 10 41.77 -2.27 20.54
C ALA A 10 41.60 -1.08 19.59
N THR A 11 41.85 -1.31 18.30
CA THR A 11 41.58 -0.36 17.22
C THR A 11 40.07 -0.20 17.08
N LEU A 12 39.54 0.93 17.56
CA LEU A 12 38.16 1.37 17.30
C LEU A 12 38.01 1.71 15.81
N LEU A 13 37.50 0.76 15.03
CA LEU A 13 36.94 1.05 13.71
C LEU A 13 35.69 1.90 13.90
N ALA A 14 35.81 3.20 13.65
CA ALA A 14 34.68 4.09 13.52
C ALA A 14 33.87 3.66 12.29
N PHE A 15 32.77 2.93 12.52
CA PHE A 15 31.72 2.80 11.53
C PHE A 15 31.13 4.19 11.32
N SER A 16 31.53 4.87 10.24
CA SER A 16 30.81 6.01 9.70
C SER A 16 29.40 5.53 9.36
N SER A 17 28.42 5.90 10.17
CA SER A 17 27.01 5.71 9.82
C SER A 17 26.78 6.35 8.45
N PRO A 18 26.09 5.68 7.50
CA PRO A 18 25.70 6.34 6.27
C PRO A 18 24.85 7.56 6.67
N LEU A 19 25.39 8.75 6.43
CA LEU A 19 24.62 9.99 6.39
C LEU A 19 23.40 9.71 5.51
N LEU A 20 22.21 9.86 6.08
CA LEU A 20 20.91 9.53 5.48
C LEU A 20 20.90 9.96 4.00
N ALA A 21 20.99 8.98 3.10
CA ALA A 21 20.84 9.23 1.69
C ALA A 21 19.35 9.53 1.45
N GLY A 22 19.04 10.75 1.00
CA GLY A 22 17.66 11.22 0.88
C GLY A 22 17.22 11.36 -0.58
N PHE A 23 16.07 10.78 -0.93
CA PHE A 23 15.41 11.08 -2.20
C PHE A 23 14.42 12.24 -2.05
N GLN A 24 14.49 13.21 -2.96
CA GLN A 24 13.65 14.40 -2.97
C GLN A 24 12.98 14.56 -4.32
N ARG A 25 11.67 14.84 -4.31
CA ARG A 25 10.93 15.19 -5.53
C ARG A 25 10.93 16.69 -5.75
N CYS A 26 11.10 17.07 -7.01
CA CYS A 26 11.21 18.45 -7.48
C CYS A 26 10.57 18.53 -8.87
N ASP A 27 9.26 18.31 -8.94
CA ASP A 27 8.56 18.18 -10.22
C ASP A 27 8.45 19.54 -10.92
N GLY A 28 8.93 19.62 -12.16
CA GLY A 28 8.95 20.84 -12.96
C GLY A 28 10.07 21.84 -12.62
N CYS A 29 11.08 21.43 -11.84
CA CYS A 29 12.13 22.35 -11.43
C CYS A 29 13.30 22.40 -12.41
N ALA A 30 13.87 23.59 -12.60
CA ALA A 30 15.07 23.75 -13.41
C ALA A 30 16.26 23.03 -12.76
N ALA A 31 17.23 22.59 -13.57
CA ALA A 31 18.41 21.86 -13.08
C ALA A 31 19.15 22.56 -11.92
N GLY A 32 19.28 23.90 -11.96
CA GLY A 32 19.89 24.67 -10.88
C GLY A 32 19.06 24.75 -9.59
N ALA A 33 17.75 24.50 -9.65
CA ALA A 33 16.89 24.45 -8.47
C ALA A 33 17.05 23.13 -7.70
N MET A 34 17.47 22.05 -8.38
CA MET A 34 17.71 20.74 -7.73
C MET A 34 18.81 20.82 -6.68
N GLU A 35 19.88 21.58 -6.96
CA GLU A 35 20.97 21.82 -6.02
C GLU A 35 20.45 22.47 -4.72
N GLN A 36 19.58 23.48 -4.84
CA GLN A 36 18.98 24.14 -3.69
C GLN A 36 18.02 23.23 -2.90
N VAL A 37 17.38 22.26 -3.55
CA VAL A 37 16.60 21.24 -2.84
C VAL A 37 17.52 20.34 -2.01
N ALA A 38 18.63 19.89 -2.59
CA ALA A 38 19.62 19.09 -1.86
C ALA A 38 20.20 19.85 -0.65
N LEU A 39 20.63 21.11 -0.84
CA LEU A 39 21.13 21.95 0.25
C LEU A 39 20.12 22.09 1.41
N ARG A 40 18.83 22.28 1.08
CA ARG A 40 17.76 22.38 2.09
C ARG A 40 17.46 21.06 2.80
N ALA A 41 17.69 19.93 2.13
CA ALA A 41 17.53 18.59 2.72
C ALA A 41 18.60 18.30 3.79
N GLY A 42 19.70 19.06 3.80
CA GLY A 42 20.73 19.02 4.84
C GLY A 42 21.94 18.18 4.44
N VAL A 43 22.76 17.82 5.42
CA VAL A 43 24.06 17.14 5.21
C VAL A 43 23.87 15.74 4.66
N GLY A 44 24.73 15.34 3.71
CA GLY A 44 24.78 13.99 3.16
C GLY A 44 24.42 13.92 1.69
N ARG A 45 24.28 12.70 1.19
CA ARG A 45 23.99 12.44 -0.22
C ARG A 45 22.49 12.55 -0.49
N HIS A 46 22.12 13.33 -1.50
CA HIS A 46 20.72 13.49 -1.90
C HIS A 46 20.55 13.20 -3.38
N ILE A 47 19.42 12.58 -3.73
CA ILE A 47 18.99 12.38 -5.11
C ILE A 47 17.74 13.22 -5.29
N VAL A 48 17.81 14.20 -6.18
CA VAL A 48 16.70 15.09 -6.50
C VAL A 48 16.19 14.73 -7.88
N ALA A 49 14.90 14.40 -7.98
CA ALA A 49 14.27 13.97 -9.22
C ALA A 49 13.11 14.88 -9.62
N ASP A 50 13.06 15.23 -10.90
CA ASP A 50 11.92 15.82 -11.59
C ASP A 50 11.24 14.72 -12.41
N LEU A 51 10.14 14.17 -11.89
CA LEU A 51 9.40 13.09 -12.55
C LEU A 51 8.50 13.61 -13.67
N TYR A 52 8.34 14.92 -13.81
CA TYR A 52 7.62 15.52 -14.94
C TYR A 52 8.50 15.45 -16.21
N HIS A 53 9.74 15.93 -16.10
CA HIS A 53 10.70 15.93 -17.20
C HIS A 53 11.52 14.64 -17.30
N GLY A 54 11.48 13.76 -16.29
CA GLY A 54 12.24 12.51 -16.26
C GLY A 54 13.73 12.73 -16.02
N GLN A 55 14.06 13.71 -15.18
CA GLN A 55 15.42 14.11 -14.88
C GLN A 55 15.74 13.83 -13.42
N ALA A 56 17.00 13.52 -13.12
CA ALA A 56 17.48 13.48 -11.75
C ALA A 56 18.94 13.93 -11.67
N ALA A 57 19.31 14.42 -10.51
CA ALA A 57 20.68 14.76 -10.15
C ALA A 57 20.97 14.25 -8.74
N ALA A 58 22.21 13.82 -8.49
CA ALA A 58 22.69 13.53 -7.15
C ALA A 58 23.66 14.59 -6.68
N PHE A 59 23.57 14.92 -5.41
CA PHE A 59 24.44 15.89 -4.75
C PHE A 59 24.97 15.29 -3.46
N ASP A 60 26.21 15.60 -3.12
CA ASP A 60 26.77 15.39 -1.79
C ASP A 60 26.87 16.73 -1.08
N VAL A 61 26.10 16.90 0.00
CA VAL A 61 26.02 18.14 0.76
C VAL A 61 26.99 18.05 1.93
N SER A 62 28.04 18.88 1.87
CA SER A 62 29.08 18.94 2.89
C SER A 62 29.48 20.39 3.20
N TYR A 63 30.11 20.59 4.35
CA TYR A 63 30.58 21.90 4.78
C TYR A 63 31.99 22.14 4.25
N GLU A 64 32.13 23.13 3.37
CA GLU A 64 33.44 23.55 2.87
C GLU A 64 34.06 24.57 3.83
N ARG A 65 35.20 24.21 4.41
CA ARG A 65 35.84 25.00 5.47
C ARG A 65 36.49 26.26 4.92
N GLU A 66 37.00 26.21 3.69
CA GLU A 66 37.73 27.33 3.08
C GLU A 66 36.81 28.53 2.81
N ILE A 67 35.55 28.28 2.46
CA ILE A 67 34.53 29.32 2.20
C ILE A 67 33.49 29.43 3.33
N ALA A 68 33.65 28.66 4.41
CA ALA A 68 32.75 28.62 5.55
C ALA A 68 31.25 28.49 5.19
N SER A 69 30.94 27.63 4.20
CA SER A 69 29.58 27.46 3.68
C SER A 69 29.27 26.00 3.42
N TRP A 70 27.99 25.65 3.52
CA TRP A 70 27.47 24.40 2.96
C TRP A 70 27.44 24.49 1.44
N ILE A 71 27.92 23.43 0.79
CA ILE A 71 27.90 23.29 -0.67
C ILE A 71 27.28 21.94 -1.05
N ALA A 72 26.69 21.88 -2.25
CA ALA A 72 26.15 20.66 -2.83
C ALA A 72 27.00 20.28 -4.04
N MET A 73 27.87 19.29 -3.90
CA MET A 73 28.74 18.84 -4.98
C MET A 73 28.00 17.82 -5.86
N PRO A 74 27.95 17.98 -7.19
CA PRO A 74 27.29 17.02 -8.06
C PRO A 74 28.04 15.67 -8.05
N VAL A 75 27.27 14.59 -7.97
CA VAL A 75 27.78 13.20 -7.97
C VAL A 75 27.12 12.44 -9.12
N PRO A 76 27.85 11.58 -9.86
CA PRO A 76 27.24 10.77 -10.90
C PRO A 76 26.19 9.81 -10.35
N LEU A 77 25.07 9.68 -11.06
CA LEU A 77 24.05 8.68 -10.79
C LEU A 77 24.50 7.30 -11.29
N SER A 78 24.17 6.25 -10.52
CA SER A 78 24.38 4.87 -10.99
C SER A 78 23.35 4.50 -12.06
N ALA A 79 23.66 3.51 -12.90
CA ALA A 79 22.71 2.97 -13.87
C ALA A 79 21.40 2.51 -13.21
N GLN A 80 21.51 1.88 -12.04
CA GLN A 80 20.36 1.45 -11.23
C GLN A 80 19.48 2.64 -10.80
N THR A 81 20.08 3.75 -10.39
CA THR A 81 19.35 4.96 -10.02
C THR A 81 18.61 5.54 -11.22
N ASN A 82 19.27 5.61 -12.38
CA ASN A 82 18.65 6.10 -13.61
C ASN A 82 17.45 5.21 -14.02
N GLN A 83 17.57 3.89 -13.90
CA GLN A 83 16.47 2.96 -14.16
C GLN A 83 15.31 3.17 -13.20
N ALA A 84 15.58 3.30 -11.90
CA ALA A 84 14.55 3.55 -10.90
C ALA A 84 13.82 4.88 -11.14
N VAL A 85 14.54 5.97 -11.43
CA VAL A 85 13.95 7.27 -11.78
C VAL A 85 13.11 7.17 -13.06
N ALA A 86 13.56 6.42 -14.06
CA ALA A 86 12.79 6.20 -15.28
C ALA A 86 11.47 5.46 -15.01
N ALA A 87 11.49 4.42 -14.16
CA ALA A 87 10.28 3.71 -13.74
C ALA A 87 9.32 4.62 -12.97
N LEU A 88 9.83 5.41 -12.01
CA LEU A 88 9.05 6.39 -11.26
C LEU A 88 8.45 7.46 -12.18
N THR A 89 9.20 7.94 -13.17
CA THR A 89 8.75 8.92 -14.17
C THR A 89 7.63 8.34 -15.03
N ALA A 90 7.79 7.10 -15.51
CA ALA A 90 6.76 6.43 -16.30
C ALA A 90 5.47 6.29 -15.49
N PHE A 91 5.57 5.89 -14.22
CA PHE A 91 4.42 5.76 -13.35
C PHE A 91 3.77 7.10 -13.00
N HIS A 92 4.58 8.12 -12.74
CA HIS A 92 4.11 9.49 -12.53
C HIS A 92 3.29 9.99 -13.73
N ARG A 93 3.78 9.77 -14.95
CA ARG A 93 3.06 10.14 -16.18
C ARG A 93 1.77 9.34 -16.36
N GLU A 94 1.82 8.04 -16.12
CA GLU A 94 0.66 7.17 -16.27
C GLU A 94 -0.47 7.51 -15.29
N THR A 95 -0.11 7.96 -14.08
CA THR A 95 -1.06 8.34 -13.03
C THR A 95 -1.48 9.80 -13.06
N GLY A 96 -1.06 10.57 -14.07
CA GLY A 96 -1.32 12.01 -14.14
C GLY A 96 -0.71 12.80 -12.97
N GLY A 97 0.35 12.26 -12.36
CA GLY A 97 1.09 12.85 -11.24
C GLY A 97 0.77 12.27 -9.85
N ALA A 98 -0.28 11.44 -9.74
CA ALA A 98 -0.80 11.00 -8.44
C ALA A 98 0.09 9.99 -7.69
N MET A 99 1.09 9.37 -8.35
CA MET A 99 1.95 8.30 -7.77
C MET A 99 1.15 7.21 -7.03
N GLY A 100 -0.08 6.99 -7.48
CA GLY A 100 -1.02 6.03 -6.96
C GLY A 100 -1.84 5.49 -8.12
N LYS A 101 -2.06 4.18 -8.17
CA LYS A 101 -2.90 3.55 -9.20
C LYS A 101 -3.73 2.43 -8.61
N THR A 102 -5.00 2.36 -9.01
CA THR A 102 -5.85 1.22 -8.70
C THR A 102 -5.78 0.18 -9.83
N ILE A 103 -5.62 -1.08 -9.47
CA ILE A 103 -5.71 -2.24 -10.38
C ILE A 103 -6.71 -3.26 -9.82
N GLU A 104 -7.28 -4.07 -10.69
CA GLU A 104 -8.15 -5.17 -10.28
C GLU A 104 -7.46 -6.51 -10.55
N LEU A 105 -7.58 -7.43 -9.59
CA LEU A 105 -7.13 -8.82 -9.69
C LEU A 105 -8.23 -9.74 -9.21
N HIS A 106 -8.33 -10.92 -9.81
CA HIS A 106 -9.16 -11.98 -9.27
C HIS A 106 -8.40 -12.79 -8.22
N ALA A 107 -9.10 -13.22 -7.17
CA ALA A 107 -8.50 -13.97 -6.05
C ALA A 107 -7.74 -15.23 -6.48
N HIS A 108 -8.15 -15.89 -7.57
CA HIS A 108 -7.47 -17.08 -8.09
C HIS A 108 -6.07 -16.77 -8.66
N GLU A 109 -5.82 -15.54 -9.10
CA GLU A 109 -4.53 -15.10 -9.63
C GLU A 109 -3.46 -14.96 -8.53
N LEU A 110 -3.87 -14.86 -7.27
CA LEU A 110 -2.96 -14.81 -6.13
C LEU A 110 -2.23 -16.14 -5.92
N GLY A 111 -2.78 -17.26 -6.41
CA GLY A 111 -2.20 -18.59 -6.27
C GLY A 111 -2.13 -19.08 -4.82
N LEU A 112 -2.99 -18.54 -3.93
CA LEU A 112 -3.02 -18.92 -2.52
C LEU A 112 -3.91 -20.15 -2.29
N ASN A 113 -3.33 -21.18 -1.68
CA ASN A 113 -4.09 -22.34 -1.20
C ASN A 113 -5.14 -21.91 -0.16
N GLY A 114 -6.34 -22.48 -0.23
CA GLY A 114 -7.43 -22.17 0.70
C GLY A 114 -8.30 -20.96 0.30
N LEU A 115 -8.03 -20.30 -0.84
CA LEU A 115 -8.94 -19.27 -1.39
C LEU A 115 -10.06 -19.84 -2.28
N GLY A 116 -10.05 -21.14 -2.59
CA GLY A 116 -10.93 -21.79 -3.57
C GLY A 116 -12.40 -21.89 -3.13
N GLY A 117 -13.03 -20.74 -2.91
CA GLY A 117 -14.40 -20.56 -2.45
C GLY A 117 -14.56 -19.41 -1.44
N ALA A 118 -13.46 -18.90 -0.87
CA ALA A 118 -13.50 -17.81 0.09
C ALA A 118 -13.99 -16.51 -0.56
N GLY A 119 -14.85 -15.78 0.15
CA GLY A 119 -15.27 -14.42 -0.18
C GLY A 119 -14.67 -13.39 0.76
N ALA A 120 -14.99 -12.12 0.52
CA ALA A 120 -14.61 -11.01 1.39
C ALA A 120 -15.10 -11.19 2.83
N TYR A 121 -16.28 -11.80 3.05
CA TYR A 121 -16.77 -12.12 4.40
C TYR A 121 -15.83 -13.09 5.15
N ASP A 122 -15.31 -14.11 4.46
CA ASP A 122 -14.38 -15.08 5.07
C ASP A 122 -13.05 -14.40 5.42
N VAL A 123 -12.53 -13.57 4.51
CA VAL A 123 -11.28 -12.83 4.72
C VAL A 123 -11.42 -11.80 5.85
N LEU A 124 -12.57 -11.15 5.98
CA LEU A 124 -12.87 -10.26 7.11
C LEU A 124 -13.02 -11.01 8.45
N GLY A 125 -13.47 -12.26 8.41
CA GLY A 125 -13.62 -13.13 9.57
C GLY A 125 -12.33 -13.84 10.00
N ASP A 126 -11.41 -14.09 9.07
CA ASP A 126 -10.15 -14.79 9.30
C ASP A 126 -8.93 -13.90 9.06
N ARG A 127 -8.36 -13.40 10.16
CA ARG A 127 -7.15 -12.58 10.14
C ARG A 127 -5.95 -13.29 9.49
N ASN A 128 -5.82 -14.60 9.66
CA ASN A 128 -4.70 -15.34 9.06
C ASN A 128 -4.85 -15.41 7.54
N LEU A 129 -6.08 -15.58 7.04
CA LEU A 129 -6.33 -15.56 5.61
C LEU A 129 -6.04 -14.17 5.02
N ARG A 130 -6.42 -13.09 5.72
CA ARG A 130 -6.11 -11.72 5.32
C ARG A 130 -4.61 -11.44 5.28
N VAL A 131 -3.87 -11.78 6.33
CA VAL A 131 -2.40 -11.60 6.38
C VAL A 131 -1.71 -12.38 5.26
N ARG A 132 -2.19 -13.58 4.92
CA ARG A 132 -1.63 -14.34 3.78
C ARG A 132 -1.85 -13.64 2.42
N ILE A 133 -2.96 -12.93 2.25
CA ILE A 133 -3.19 -12.10 1.05
C ILE A 133 -2.25 -10.90 1.06
N GLU A 134 -2.14 -10.21 2.20
CA GLU A 134 -1.25 -9.06 2.42
C GLU A 134 0.22 -9.42 2.10
N ASP A 135 0.73 -10.52 2.66
CA ASP A 135 2.08 -11.03 2.41
C ASP A 135 2.27 -11.43 0.93
N ARG A 136 1.25 -12.03 0.30
CA ARG A 136 1.34 -12.46 -1.10
C ARG A 136 1.42 -11.28 -2.05
N LEU A 137 0.64 -10.23 -1.78
CA LEU A 137 0.64 -9.01 -2.58
C LEU A 137 1.93 -8.20 -2.35
N GLY A 138 2.42 -8.10 -1.11
CA GLY A 138 3.67 -7.41 -0.77
C GLY A 138 4.92 -8.10 -1.33
N SER A 139 4.98 -9.43 -1.28
CA SER A 139 6.09 -10.21 -1.86
C SER A 139 6.11 -10.21 -3.40
N GLY A 140 5.07 -9.71 -4.03
CA GLY A 140 5.01 -9.49 -5.47
C GLY A 140 3.61 -9.70 -6.02
N ILE A 141 3.02 -8.61 -6.48
CA ILE A 141 1.80 -8.63 -7.30
C ILE A 141 2.04 -9.58 -8.48
N PRO A 142 1.11 -10.48 -8.84
CA PRO A 142 1.24 -11.29 -10.04
C PRO A 142 1.21 -10.38 -11.30
N LEU A 143 2.38 -9.86 -11.68
CA LEU A 143 2.57 -8.85 -12.74
C LEU A 143 2.28 -9.38 -14.15
N ARG A 144 2.05 -10.69 -14.32
CA ARG A 144 1.75 -11.29 -15.63
C ARG A 144 0.57 -10.61 -16.33
N ASN A 145 -0.33 -9.99 -15.58
CA ASN A 145 -1.53 -9.32 -16.08
C ASN A 145 -1.54 -7.80 -15.80
N VAL A 146 -0.42 -7.22 -15.34
CA VAL A 146 -0.32 -5.79 -15.02
C VAL A 146 0.68 -5.11 -15.98
N PRO A 147 0.27 -4.78 -17.21
CA PRO A 147 1.14 -4.11 -18.18
C PRO A 147 1.42 -2.66 -17.78
N GLY A 148 2.51 -2.11 -18.31
CA GLY A 148 2.83 -0.67 -18.22
C GLY A 148 3.76 -0.32 -17.06
N ALA A 149 3.69 0.93 -16.59
CA ALA A 149 4.64 1.47 -15.63
C ALA A 149 4.53 0.84 -14.24
N VAL A 150 3.38 0.25 -13.91
CA VAL A 150 3.19 -0.51 -12.66
C VAL A 150 4.18 -1.67 -12.58
N GLY A 151 4.34 -2.46 -13.66
CA GLY A 151 5.28 -3.57 -13.67
C GLY A 151 6.73 -3.12 -13.42
N ALA A 152 7.13 -2.00 -14.02
CA ALA A 152 8.45 -1.42 -13.88
C ALA A 152 8.75 -0.94 -12.44
N LEU A 153 7.73 -0.54 -11.68
CA LEU A 153 7.90 -0.16 -10.27
C LEU A 153 8.35 -1.32 -9.38
N PHE A 154 7.89 -2.53 -9.69
CA PHE A 154 8.20 -3.73 -8.92
C PHE A 154 9.45 -4.46 -9.41
N GLU A 155 10.18 -3.88 -10.37
CA GLU A 155 11.51 -4.38 -10.73
C GLU A 155 12.51 -4.21 -9.59
N THR A 156 13.41 -5.19 -9.42
CA THR A 156 14.41 -5.24 -8.35
C THR A 156 15.25 -3.96 -8.25
N ALA A 157 15.55 -3.32 -9.38
CA ALA A 157 16.31 -2.07 -9.41
C ALA A 157 15.60 -0.94 -8.65
N THR A 158 14.29 -0.77 -8.89
CA THR A 158 13.45 0.25 -8.25
C THR A 158 13.25 -0.03 -6.76
N LEU A 159 12.96 -1.29 -6.39
CA LEU A 159 12.80 -1.69 -4.99
C LEU A 159 14.08 -1.45 -4.17
N THR A 160 15.23 -1.89 -4.70
CA THR A 160 16.53 -1.70 -4.05
C THR A 160 16.88 -0.22 -3.93
N PHE A 161 16.57 0.57 -4.98
CA PHE A 161 16.75 2.01 -4.95
C PHE A 161 15.95 2.63 -3.80
N MET A 162 14.64 2.36 -3.72
CA MET A 162 13.78 2.93 -2.68
C MET A 162 14.23 2.54 -1.27
N ALA A 163 14.58 1.26 -1.07
CA ALA A 163 15.13 0.79 0.20
C ALA A 163 16.44 1.52 0.57
N SER A 164 17.34 1.73 -0.40
CA SER A 164 18.62 2.43 -0.17
C SER A 164 18.48 3.91 0.17
N GLN A 165 17.37 4.54 -0.25
CA GLN A 165 17.10 5.97 -0.06
C GLN A 165 16.15 6.25 1.11
N GLY A 166 15.75 5.23 1.87
CA GLY A 166 14.86 5.40 3.03
C GLY A 166 13.50 6.03 2.68
N ILE A 167 13.00 5.81 1.46
CA ILE A 167 11.73 6.40 1.00
C ILE A 167 10.58 5.64 1.66
N ALA A 168 10.06 6.18 2.76
CA ALA A 168 8.95 5.59 3.51
C ALA A 168 7.55 5.88 2.91
N SER A 169 7.41 6.89 2.04
CA SER A 169 6.14 7.24 1.37
C SER A 169 6.30 7.14 -0.15
N GLY A 170 6.52 5.91 -0.61
CA GLY A 170 6.72 5.60 -2.03
C GLY A 170 5.44 5.65 -2.87
N PRO A 171 5.55 5.50 -4.20
CA PRO A 171 4.39 5.17 -5.03
C PRO A 171 3.65 3.95 -4.46
N PHE A 172 2.34 3.93 -4.64
CA PHE A 172 1.50 2.83 -4.17
C PHE A 172 0.57 2.32 -5.26
N VAL A 173 0.13 1.08 -5.09
CA VAL A 173 -0.87 0.44 -5.94
C VAL A 173 -1.99 -0.09 -5.07
N GLU A 174 -3.22 0.34 -5.34
CA GLU A 174 -4.41 -0.21 -4.70
C GLU A 174 -4.92 -1.38 -5.52
N VAL A 175 -4.84 -2.58 -4.97
CA VAL A 175 -5.24 -3.83 -5.59
C VAL A 175 -6.63 -4.18 -5.10
N VAL A 176 -7.62 -4.05 -5.98
CA VAL A 176 -8.97 -4.56 -5.77
C VAL A 176 -8.97 -6.05 -6.08
N VAL A 177 -9.08 -6.88 -5.04
CA VAL A 177 -9.18 -8.32 -5.14
C VAL A 177 -10.65 -8.72 -5.26
N THR A 178 -11.04 -9.24 -6.41
CA THR A 178 -12.39 -9.77 -6.69
C THR A 178 -12.42 -11.28 -6.47
N PHE A 179 -13.23 -11.72 -5.50
CA PHE A 179 -13.39 -13.13 -5.12
C PHE A 179 -14.37 -13.86 -6.06
N GLN A 180 -14.37 -15.20 -6.00
CA GLN A 180 -15.20 -16.02 -6.90
C GLN A 180 -16.70 -15.76 -6.75
N ASN A 181 -17.16 -15.40 -5.55
CA ASN A 181 -18.55 -15.06 -5.27
C ASN A 181 -18.90 -13.59 -5.65
N GLY A 182 -17.99 -12.87 -6.31
CA GLY A 182 -18.18 -11.49 -6.76
C GLY A 182 -17.92 -10.42 -5.71
N THR A 183 -17.75 -10.79 -4.43
CA THR A 183 -17.34 -9.84 -3.38
C THR A 183 -15.93 -9.32 -3.63
N ARG A 184 -15.59 -8.15 -3.09
CA ARG A 184 -14.33 -7.45 -3.37
C ARG A 184 -13.72 -6.87 -2.10
N MET A 185 -12.40 -6.76 -2.06
CA MET A 185 -11.64 -6.05 -1.02
C MET A 185 -10.48 -5.29 -1.65
N THR A 186 -10.08 -4.16 -1.08
CA THR A 186 -8.94 -3.39 -1.58
C THR A 186 -7.75 -3.50 -0.63
N PHE A 187 -6.58 -3.74 -1.20
CA PHE A 187 -5.31 -3.78 -0.50
C PHE A 187 -4.37 -2.74 -1.09
N ARG A 188 -3.61 -2.01 -0.28
CA ARG A 188 -2.59 -1.07 -0.72
C ARG A 188 -1.23 -1.73 -0.67
N VAL A 189 -0.54 -1.75 -1.80
CA VAL A 189 0.85 -2.18 -1.92
C VAL A 189 1.71 -0.94 -2.11
N THR A 190 2.46 -0.55 -1.09
CA THR A 190 3.47 0.51 -1.23
C THR A 190 4.74 -0.09 -1.80
N VAL A 191 5.31 0.53 -2.82
CA VAL A 191 6.56 0.03 -3.42
C VAL A 191 7.68 0.13 -2.39
N GLY A 192 8.41 -0.97 -2.18
CA GLY A 192 9.49 -1.06 -1.20
C GLY A 192 9.07 -1.61 0.17
N GLU A 193 7.77 -1.77 0.43
CA GLU A 193 7.27 -2.47 1.62
C GLU A 193 7.15 -3.97 1.36
N ALA A 194 7.33 -4.77 2.41
CA ALA A 194 7.34 -6.24 2.32
C ALA A 194 5.92 -6.86 2.34
N SER A 195 4.93 -6.13 2.86
CA SER A 195 3.54 -6.54 2.98
C SER A 195 2.63 -5.47 2.37
N ALA A 196 1.46 -5.88 1.90
CA ALA A 196 0.38 -4.95 1.59
C ALA A 196 -0.45 -4.65 2.84
N ASP A 197 -1.18 -3.55 2.83
CA ASP A 197 -2.15 -3.21 3.87
C ASP A 197 -3.57 -3.38 3.36
N TYR A 198 -4.42 -4.07 4.11
CA TYR A 198 -5.85 -4.01 3.85
C TYR A 198 -6.39 -2.58 4.07
N LEU A 199 -7.15 -2.06 3.10
CA LEU A 199 -7.85 -0.78 3.25
C LEU A 199 -9.17 -1.01 3.98
N GLU A 200 -9.22 -0.65 5.25
CA GLU A 200 -10.44 -0.76 6.07
C GLU A 200 -11.62 -0.01 5.45
N GLY A 201 -12.81 -0.61 5.53
CA GLY A 201 -14.01 -0.07 4.91
C GLY A 201 -14.04 -0.21 3.38
N SER A 202 -13.09 -0.93 2.75
CA SER A 202 -13.08 -1.18 1.31
C SER A 202 -13.86 -2.42 0.88
N ALA A 203 -14.24 -3.30 1.81
CA ALA A 203 -14.90 -4.55 1.46
C ALA A 203 -16.30 -4.29 0.86
N ARG A 204 -16.60 -4.93 -0.27
CA ARG A 204 -17.87 -4.80 -0.98
C ARG A 204 -18.49 -6.17 -1.29
N ASN A 205 -19.82 -6.24 -1.29
CA ASN A 205 -20.52 -7.39 -1.83
C ASN A 205 -20.50 -7.39 -3.38
N ALA A 206 -21.09 -8.40 -4.00
CA ALA A 206 -21.16 -8.52 -5.46
C ALA A 206 -21.94 -7.37 -6.15
N ASN A 207 -22.78 -6.65 -5.40
CA ASN A 207 -23.55 -5.50 -5.90
C ASN A 207 -22.83 -4.16 -5.69
N GLY A 208 -21.63 -4.17 -5.09
CA GLY A 208 -20.88 -2.96 -4.78
C GLY A 208 -21.29 -2.26 -3.48
N GLU A 209 -22.05 -2.92 -2.60
CA GLU A 209 -22.45 -2.38 -1.29
C GLU A 209 -21.40 -2.73 -0.22
N GLY A 210 -21.19 -1.85 0.76
CA GLY A 210 -20.23 -2.07 1.86
C GLY A 210 -20.51 -3.34 2.66
N LEU A 211 -19.46 -4.05 3.11
CA LEU A 211 -19.62 -5.14 4.07
C LEU A 211 -19.45 -4.63 5.49
N LEU A 212 -20.16 -5.20 6.46
CA LEU A 212 -20.02 -4.85 7.88
C LEU A 212 -18.62 -5.24 8.40
N GLU A 213 -17.83 -4.23 8.77
CA GLU A 213 -16.51 -4.43 9.40
C GLU A 213 -16.51 -4.05 10.87
N GLU A 214 -17.50 -3.28 11.31
CA GLU A 214 -17.75 -2.92 12.71
C GLU A 214 -19.22 -2.47 12.92
N ALA A 215 -19.59 -2.14 14.15
CA ALA A 215 -20.93 -1.68 14.53
C ALA A 215 -21.05 -0.15 14.55
N SER A 216 -20.80 0.50 13.42
CA SER A 216 -20.70 1.97 13.31
C SER A 216 -21.73 2.59 12.34
N PRO A 217 -22.03 3.90 12.46
CA PRO A 217 -23.09 4.56 11.70
C PRO A 217 -22.94 4.52 10.17
N GLU A 218 -21.71 4.46 9.66
CA GLU A 218 -21.38 4.40 8.24
C GLU A 218 -21.86 3.12 7.54
N TYR A 219 -22.21 2.09 8.32
CA TYR A 219 -22.86 0.87 7.83
C TYR A 219 -24.39 0.90 8.00
N ALA A 220 -24.99 2.07 8.24
CA ALA A 220 -26.42 2.25 8.06
C ALA A 220 -26.76 2.33 6.57
N GLY A 221 -27.81 1.63 6.15
CA GLY A 221 -28.19 1.55 4.74
C GLY A 221 -29.02 0.33 4.40
N THR A 222 -29.29 0.14 3.11
CA THR A 222 -29.99 -1.02 2.58
C THR A 222 -29.02 -1.88 1.78
N TYR A 223 -29.02 -3.18 2.11
CA TYR A 223 -28.20 -4.21 1.50
C TYR A 223 -29.09 -5.18 0.73
N HIS A 224 -28.71 -5.50 -0.50
CA HIS A 224 -29.46 -6.37 -1.39
C HIS A 224 -28.75 -7.71 -1.58
N PHE A 225 -29.51 -8.80 -1.57
CA PHE A 225 -28.98 -10.17 -1.64
C PHE A 225 -29.64 -10.97 -2.76
N PRO A 226 -29.34 -10.65 -4.05
CA PRO A 226 -29.94 -11.33 -5.21
C PRO A 226 -29.54 -12.80 -5.33
N ALA A 227 -28.43 -13.20 -4.70
CA ALA A 227 -28.00 -14.59 -4.55
C ALA A 227 -27.97 -14.98 -3.06
N GLY A 228 -28.61 -16.09 -2.70
CA GLY A 228 -28.92 -16.44 -1.31
C GLY A 228 -27.72 -16.58 -0.38
N ASN A 229 -26.55 -16.95 -0.90
CA ASN A 229 -25.38 -17.29 -0.09
C ASN A 229 -24.84 -16.09 0.72
N SER A 230 -24.95 -14.86 0.16
CA SER A 230 -24.40 -13.66 0.80
C SER A 230 -25.23 -13.14 1.96
N LEU A 231 -26.50 -13.54 2.06
CA LEU A 231 -27.38 -13.14 3.15
C LEU A 231 -26.98 -13.82 4.46
N ASP A 232 -26.74 -15.13 4.43
CA ASP A 232 -26.33 -15.88 5.63
C ASP A 232 -24.99 -15.38 6.17
N ASP A 233 -24.06 -15.02 5.28
CA ASP A 233 -22.77 -14.43 5.66
C ASP A 233 -22.94 -13.05 6.29
N PHE A 234 -23.81 -12.21 5.73
CA PHE A 234 -24.17 -10.92 6.34
C PHE A 234 -24.73 -11.11 7.74
N MET A 235 -25.70 -12.03 7.90
CA MET A 235 -26.35 -12.31 9.19
C MET A 235 -25.34 -12.81 10.23
N ARG A 236 -24.42 -13.69 9.83
CA ARG A 236 -23.34 -14.19 10.68
C ARG A 236 -22.41 -13.05 11.11
N ARG A 237 -22.06 -12.15 10.19
CA ARG A 237 -21.20 -10.99 10.47
C ARG A 237 -21.88 -9.98 11.39
N ALA A 238 -23.16 -9.68 11.16
CA ALA A 238 -23.95 -8.83 12.05
C ALA A 238 -23.99 -9.41 13.48
N ALA A 239 -24.18 -10.73 13.62
CA ALA A 239 -24.15 -11.41 14.91
C ALA A 239 -22.77 -11.33 15.60
N GLN A 240 -21.66 -11.39 14.85
CA GLN A 240 -20.31 -11.21 15.41
C GLN A 240 -20.12 -9.84 16.09
N PHE A 241 -20.78 -8.80 15.58
CA PHE A 241 -20.75 -7.45 16.16
C PHE A 241 -21.90 -7.19 17.14
N GLY A 242 -22.70 -8.21 17.47
CA GLY A 242 -23.86 -8.06 18.35
C GLY A 242 -24.97 -7.19 17.77
N ILE A 243 -25.00 -6.97 16.45
CA ILE A 243 -26.01 -6.15 15.77
C ILE A 243 -27.31 -6.96 15.71
N PRO A 244 -28.39 -6.52 16.38
CA PRO A 244 -29.67 -7.21 16.32
C PRO A 244 -30.25 -7.11 14.91
N VAL A 245 -30.55 -8.27 14.30
CA VAL A 245 -31.31 -8.37 13.06
C VAL A 245 -32.68 -8.97 13.35
N VAL A 246 -33.73 -8.18 13.18
CA VAL A 246 -35.11 -8.60 13.40
C VAL A 246 -35.83 -8.87 12.07
N ASP A 247 -36.78 -9.80 12.10
CA ASP A 247 -37.60 -10.10 10.92
C ASP A 247 -38.56 -8.95 10.63
N GLY A 248 -38.39 -8.32 9.45
CA GLY A 248 -39.23 -7.25 8.93
C GLY A 248 -40.31 -7.74 7.97
N GLY A 249 -40.50 -9.06 7.87
CA GLY A 249 -41.52 -9.70 7.04
C GLY A 249 -40.98 -10.17 5.68
N THR A 250 -41.89 -10.35 4.74
CA THR A 250 -41.54 -10.79 3.39
C THR A 250 -41.58 -9.65 2.37
N THR A 251 -40.85 -9.82 1.28
CA THR A 251 -40.83 -8.93 0.12
C THR A 251 -41.13 -9.74 -1.13
N GLY A 252 -41.84 -9.16 -2.11
CA GLY A 252 -42.12 -9.78 -3.41
C GLY A 252 -40.93 -9.73 -4.38
N GLY A 253 -39.70 -9.71 -3.86
CA GLY A 253 -38.49 -9.44 -4.63
C GLY A 253 -37.21 -9.93 -3.94
N VAL A 254 -36.08 -9.34 -4.30
CA VAL A 254 -34.75 -9.71 -3.77
C VAL A 254 -34.73 -9.54 -2.25
N PRO A 255 -34.24 -10.54 -1.47
CA PRO A 255 -34.04 -10.37 -0.04
C PRO A 255 -33.17 -9.15 0.25
N MET A 256 -33.54 -8.38 1.27
CA MET A 256 -32.81 -7.18 1.65
C MET A 256 -32.72 -7.04 3.17
N VAL A 257 -31.65 -6.42 3.62
CA VAL A 257 -31.47 -6.02 5.02
C VAL A 257 -31.35 -4.51 5.07
N THR A 258 -32.14 -3.86 5.90
CA THR A 258 -32.05 -2.42 6.15
C THR A 258 -31.53 -2.19 7.55
N CYS A 259 -30.39 -1.52 7.68
CA CYS A 259 -29.76 -1.17 8.93
C CYS A 259 -29.91 0.34 9.19
N SER A 260 -30.22 0.69 10.43
CA SER A 260 -30.35 2.06 10.91
C SER A 260 -29.55 2.25 12.19
N PHE A 261 -28.90 3.40 12.34
CA PHE A 261 -28.16 3.73 13.56
C PHE A 261 -29.03 4.61 14.46
N ASN A 262 -29.26 4.17 15.70
CA ASN A 262 -30.15 4.87 16.64
C ASN A 262 -29.42 5.85 17.58
N GLY A 263 -28.14 6.15 17.32
CA GLY A 263 -27.29 6.96 18.19
C GLY A 263 -26.40 6.14 19.14
N ALA A 264 -26.65 4.84 19.29
CA ALA A 264 -25.86 3.95 20.15
C ALA A 264 -25.47 2.62 19.48
N GLN A 265 -26.35 2.06 18.66
CA GLN A 265 -26.14 0.77 18.00
C GLN A 265 -26.81 0.74 16.61
N LEU A 266 -26.24 -0.06 15.72
CA LEU A 266 -26.94 -0.47 14.50
C LEU A 266 -28.08 -1.42 14.85
N HIS A 267 -29.25 -1.17 14.26
CA HIS A 267 -30.41 -2.06 14.29
C HIS A 267 -30.80 -2.39 12.86
N CYS A 268 -30.89 -3.68 12.54
CA CYS A 268 -31.17 -4.15 11.20
C CYS A 268 -32.50 -4.89 11.14
N THR A 269 -33.23 -4.70 10.04
CA THR A 269 -34.46 -5.44 9.72
C THR A 269 -34.26 -6.20 8.42
N ILE A 270 -34.54 -7.51 8.41
CA ILE A 270 -34.46 -8.35 7.21
C ILE A 270 -35.84 -8.48 6.56
N ARG A 271 -35.92 -8.36 5.22
CA ARG A 271 -37.09 -8.77 4.44
C ARG A 271 -36.70 -9.91 3.51
N ARG A 272 -37.33 -11.08 3.68
CA ARG A 272 -37.04 -12.28 2.87
C ARG A 272 -37.97 -12.38 1.66
N ASN A 273 -37.51 -13.02 0.59
CA ASN A 273 -38.37 -13.24 -0.57
C ASN A 273 -39.53 -14.18 -0.21
N THR A 274 -40.75 -13.85 -0.64
CA THR A 274 -41.86 -14.81 -0.72
C THR A 274 -41.56 -15.79 -1.85
N THR A 275 -41.19 -17.03 -1.51
CA THR A 275 -41.17 -18.17 -2.44
C THR A 275 -42.56 -18.49 -2.96
#